data_AF-A0A0A9WXQ5-F1
#
_entry.id   AF-A0A0A9WXQ5-F1
#
_cell.length_a   1.000
_cell.length_b   1.000
_cell.length_c   1.000
_cell.angle_alpha   90.00
_cell.angle_beta   90.00
_cell.angle_gamma   90.00
#
_symmetry.space_group_name_H-M   'P 1'
#
loop_
_entity.id
_entity.type
_entity.pdbx_description
1 polymer ?
#
loop_
_entity_poly.entity_id
_entity_poly.type
_entity_poly.pdbx_seq_one_letter_code
_entity_poly.pdbx_strand_id
1 'polypeptide(L)'
;MYPGLNCNLEYDSAFGFLTHLNSEELKALLNDESKLEEMAKEQKQYRDLEKEKEMLLASNQSLAEYNLSLQPRFDQTKQELLEKTDVCDQLLQSLESKSTLLGEKSGRSVLDSKLSSLQLATSELEESSEGYADNFLAGECDIEEFLDKFLSRRKQMHLEKVKADKMAEMLKQYQTGF
;
A
#
# COMPACT_ATOMS: atom_id res chain seq x y z
N MET A 1 19.40 18.91 -24.55
CA MET A 1 20.20 18.77 -25.79
C MET A 1 21.09 19.99 -25.84
N TYR A 2 22.36 19.86 -25.45
CA TYR A 2 23.28 21.00 -25.44
C TYR A 2 23.65 21.34 -26.89
N PRO A 3 23.43 22.56 -27.37
CA PRO A 3 23.99 22.99 -28.64
C PRO A 3 25.51 22.91 -28.46
N GLY A 4 26.18 22.06 -29.25
CA GLY A 4 27.62 21.99 -29.24
C GLY A 4 28.18 23.37 -29.55
N LEU A 5 29.09 23.86 -28.70
CA LEU A 5 29.90 25.04 -28.95
C LEU A 5 30.63 24.84 -30.29
N ASN A 6 30.08 25.41 -31.36
CA ASN A 6 30.68 25.37 -32.67
C ASN A 6 31.77 26.45 -32.73
N CYS A 7 32.93 26.14 -32.17
CA CYS A 7 34.12 26.99 -32.23
C CYS A 7 34.80 26.89 -33.61
N ASN A 8 34.11 27.27 -34.69
CA ASN A 8 34.77 27.49 -35.96
C ASN A 8 35.50 28.84 -35.90
N LEU A 9 36.79 28.80 -35.55
CA LEU A 9 37.67 29.97 -35.63
C LEU A 9 37.89 30.33 -37.11
N GLU A 10 37.23 31.38 -37.57
CA GLU A 10 37.61 32.05 -38.82
C GLU A 10 38.94 32.82 -38.58
N TYR A 11 40.06 32.10 -38.67
CA TYR A 11 41.41 32.61 -38.38
C TYR A 11 41.77 33.85 -39.22
N ASP A 12 41.32 33.90 -40.47
CA ASP A 12 41.55 35.05 -41.37
C ASP A 12 40.85 36.33 -40.90
N SER A 13 39.69 36.22 -40.26
CA SER A 13 38.95 37.37 -39.73
C SER A 13 39.43 37.74 -38.32
N ALA A 14 39.77 36.76 -37.49
CA ALA A 14 40.19 36.96 -36.10
C ALA A 14 41.56 37.66 -35.99
N PHE A 15 42.51 37.36 -36.88
CA PHE A 15 43.87 37.88 -36.80
C PHE A 15 44.28 38.79 -37.96
N GLY A 16 43.32 39.24 -38.77
CA GLY A 16 43.57 40.13 -39.92
C GLY A 16 44.29 41.43 -39.56
N PHE A 17 44.22 41.89 -38.31
CA PHE A 17 44.96 43.07 -37.85
C PHE A 17 46.49 42.84 -37.81
N LEU A 18 46.97 41.59 -37.70
CA LEU A 18 48.40 41.25 -37.69
C LEU A 18 49.08 41.65 -39.01
N THR A 19 48.33 41.73 -40.12
CA THR A 19 48.87 42.16 -41.41
C THR A 19 49.19 43.66 -41.47
N HIS A 20 48.77 44.44 -40.46
CA HIS A 20 49.03 45.88 -40.37
C HIS A 20 50.19 46.24 -39.43
N LEU A 21 50.82 45.25 -38.79
CA LEU A 21 51.95 45.46 -37.87
C LEU A 21 53.29 45.36 -38.60
N ASN A 22 54.28 46.14 -38.17
CA ASN A 22 55.64 46.07 -38.71
C ASN A 22 56.49 44.96 -38.05
N SER A 23 57.70 44.70 -38.58
CA SER A 23 58.54 43.59 -38.09
C SER A 23 59.05 43.74 -36.66
N GLU A 24 59.19 44.97 -36.14
CA GLU A 24 59.59 45.20 -34.75
C GLU A 24 58.41 44.98 -33.82
N GLU A 25 57.22 45.46 -34.19
CA GLU A 25 55.96 45.26 -33.47
C GLU A 25 55.57 43.78 -33.38
N LEU A 26 55.67 43.03 -34.48
CA LEU A 26 55.40 41.59 -34.50
C LEU A 26 56.38 40.80 -33.63
N LYS A 27 57.66 41.19 -33.60
CA LYS A 27 58.66 40.57 -32.72
C LYS A 27 58.40 40.92 -31.25
N ALA A 28 57.99 42.15 -30.96
CA ALA A 28 57.61 42.55 -29.62
C ALA A 28 56.37 41.79 -29.13
N LEU A 29 55.40 41.55 -30.02
CA LEU A 29 54.19 40.77 -29.73
C LEU A 29 54.50 39.29 -29.51
N LEU A 30 55.35 38.69 -30.35
CA LEU A 30 55.75 37.29 -30.23
C LEU A 30 56.49 36.99 -28.92
N ASN A 31 57.21 37.98 -28.39
CA ASN A 31 57.98 37.85 -27.15
C ASN A 31 57.18 38.21 -25.88
N ASP A 32 55.90 38.58 -26.01
CA ASP A 32 55.03 39.01 -24.91
C ASP A 32 53.71 38.21 -24.92
N GLU A 33 53.75 37.04 -24.28
CA GLU A 33 52.62 36.10 -24.23
C GLU A 33 51.38 36.70 -23.58
N SER A 34 51.55 37.58 -22.58
CA SER A 34 50.46 38.29 -21.92
C SER A 34 49.68 39.19 -22.89
N LYS A 35 50.38 39.87 -23.81
CA LYS A 35 49.71 40.68 -24.85
C LYS A 35 48.96 39.83 -25.84
N LEU A 36 49.52 38.69 -26.25
CA LEU A 36 48.83 37.74 -27.12
C LEU A 36 47.55 37.21 -26.46
N GLU A 37 47.60 36.92 -25.15
CA GLU A 37 46.44 36.47 -24.38
C GLU A 37 45.36 37.57 -24.24
N GLU A 38 45.75 38.82 -23.97
CA GLU A 38 44.82 39.96 -23.96
C GLU A 38 44.14 40.12 -25.32
N MET A 39 44.90 40.07 -26.41
CA MET A 39 44.36 40.20 -27.77
C MET A 39 43.45 39.04 -28.15
N ALA A 40 43.73 37.82 -27.67
CA ALA A 40 42.83 36.68 -27.81
C ALA A 40 41.52 36.89 -27.04
N LYS A 41 41.57 37.49 -25.84
CA LYS A 41 40.38 37.85 -25.04
C LYS A 41 39.57 39.01 -25.65
N GLU A 42 40.20 39.85 -26.46
CA GLU A 42 39.54 40.92 -27.20
C GLU A 42 38.78 40.43 -28.44
N GLN A 43 39.07 39.22 -28.92
CA GLN A 43 38.37 38.64 -30.06
C GLN A 43 36.88 38.52 -29.79
N LYS A 44 36.07 38.93 -30.79
CA LYS A 44 34.61 38.87 -30.72
C LYS A 44 34.11 37.47 -30.35
N GLN A 45 34.68 36.44 -30.94
CA GLN A 45 34.32 35.04 -30.70
C GLN A 45 34.57 34.62 -29.24
N TYR A 46 35.71 35.01 -28.65
CA TYR A 46 36.02 34.74 -27.25
C TYR A 46 35.02 35.45 -26.32
N ARG A 47 34.73 36.73 -26.59
CA ARG A 47 33.76 37.51 -25.80
C ARG A 47 32.34 36.97 -25.90
N ASP A 48 31.93 36.50 -27.08
CA ASP A 48 30.62 35.89 -27.29
C ASP A 48 30.50 34.57 -26.51
N LEU A 49 31.57 33.76 -26.50
CA LEU A 49 31.65 32.52 -25.72
C LEU A 49 31.60 32.76 -24.21
N GLU A 50 32.34 33.76 -23.73
CA GLU A 50 32.36 34.12 -22.30
C GLU A 50 30.98 34.64 -21.85
N LYS A 51 30.30 35.43 -22.69
CA LYS A 51 28.91 35.84 -22.43
C LYS A 51 27.95 34.66 -22.40
N GLU A 52 28.08 33.72 -23.33
CA GLU A 52 27.24 32.51 -23.34
C GLU A 52 27.44 31.69 -22.06
N LYS A 53 28.70 31.51 -21.64
CA LYS A 53 29.06 30.87 -20.38
C LYS A 53 28.44 31.59 -19.18
N GLU A 54 28.56 32.92 -19.09
CA GLU A 54 27.95 33.72 -18.01
C GLU A 54 26.42 33.57 -17.99
N MET A 55 25.76 33.63 -19.15
CA MET A 55 24.32 33.41 -19.26
C MET A 55 23.92 32.00 -18.79
N LEU A 56 24.67 30.97 -19.18
CA LEU A 56 24.41 29.59 -18.76
C LEU A 56 24.64 29.39 -17.26
N LEU A 57 25.68 30.00 -16.69
CA LEU A 57 25.94 29.96 -15.25
C LEU A 57 24.82 30.64 -14.47
N ALA A 58 24.41 31.84 -14.88
CA ALA A 58 23.30 32.56 -14.25
C ALA A 58 21.98 31.77 -14.34
N SER A 59 21.71 31.15 -15.50
CA SER A 59 20.54 30.29 -15.71
C SER A 59 20.57 29.04 -14.82
N ASN A 60 21.71 28.34 -14.77
CA ASN A 60 21.87 27.16 -13.93
C ASN A 60 21.73 27.50 -12.45
N GLN A 61 22.33 28.60 -12.01
CA GLN A 61 22.21 29.08 -10.63
C GLN A 61 20.76 29.40 -10.29
N SER A 62 20.04 30.13 -11.16
CA SER A 62 18.63 30.45 -10.96
C SER A 62 17.76 29.19 -10.85
N LEU A 63 18.03 28.17 -11.69
CA LEU A 63 17.33 26.88 -11.61
C LEU A 63 17.66 26.11 -10.33
N ALA A 64 18.93 26.13 -9.89
CA ALA A 64 19.34 25.49 -8.64
C ALA A 64 18.66 26.16 -7.43
N GLU A 65 18.66 27.49 -7.38
CA GLU A 65 17.97 28.27 -6.34
C GLU A 65 16.46 28.00 -6.33
N TYR A 66 15.83 27.95 -7.52
CA TYR A 66 14.42 27.59 -7.63
C TYR A 66 14.14 26.16 -7.13
N ASN A 67 14.96 25.18 -7.52
CA ASN A 67 14.82 23.80 -7.05
C ASN A 67 14.98 23.70 -5.53
N LEU A 68 15.97 24.41 -4.96
CA LEU A 68 16.15 24.49 -3.50
C LEU A 68 14.95 25.16 -2.81
N SER A 69 14.33 26.16 -3.44
CA SER A 69 13.14 26.81 -2.89
C SER A 69 11.90 25.89 -2.85
N LEU A 70 11.85 24.87 -3.71
CA LEU A 70 10.77 23.89 -3.75
C LEU A 70 10.94 22.76 -2.72
N GLN A 71 12.18 22.49 -2.29
CA GLN A 71 12.51 21.41 -1.38
C GLN A 71 11.69 21.42 -0.08
N PRO A 72 11.50 22.55 0.64
CA PRO A 72 10.72 22.56 1.88
C PRO A 72 9.26 22.11 1.67
N ARG A 73 8.62 22.57 0.59
CA ARG A 73 7.25 22.20 0.27
C ARG A 73 7.15 20.73 -0.12
N PHE A 74 8.12 20.22 -0.88
CA PHE A 74 8.20 18.82 -1.22
C PHE A 74 8.35 17.94 0.03
N ASP A 75 9.28 18.28 0.92
CA ASP A 75 9.54 17.54 2.15
C ASP A 75 8.32 17.56 3.08
N GLN A 76 7.66 18.71 3.22
CA GLN A 76 6.40 18.82 3.97
C GLN A 76 5.32 17.92 3.39
N THR A 77 5.07 18.00 2.08
CA THR A 77 4.00 17.22 1.42
C THR A 77 4.29 15.72 1.52
N LYS A 78 5.56 15.33 1.40
CA LYS A 78 6.02 13.95 1.57
C LYS A 78 5.79 13.47 3.01
N GLN A 79 6.09 14.29 4.01
CA GLN A 79 5.84 13.95 5.41
C GLN A 79 4.33 13.80 5.68
N GLU A 80 3.50 14.74 5.22
CA GLU A 80 2.04 14.65 5.36
C GLU A 80 1.48 13.38 4.72
N LEU A 81 2.00 12.99 3.54
CA LEU A 81 1.61 11.75 2.87
C LEU A 81 1.97 10.51 3.71
N LEU A 82 3.18 10.48 4.29
CA LEU A 82 3.61 9.37 5.16
C LEU A 82 2.71 9.26 6.39
N GLU A 83 2.45 10.39 7.07
CA GLU A 83 1.56 10.42 8.24
C GLU A 83 0.14 9.92 7.90
N LYS A 84 -0.42 10.35 6.76
CA LYS A 84 -1.73 9.87 6.30
C LYS A 84 -1.73 8.39 5.95
N THR A 85 -0.64 7.89 5.37
CA THR A 85 -0.48 6.47 5.05
C THR A 85 -0.45 5.64 6.32
N ASP A 86 0.34 6.04 7.31
CA ASP A 86 0.42 5.39 8.62
C ASP A 86 -0.94 5.34 9.32
N VAL A 87 -1.71 6.43 9.29
CA VAL A 87 -3.07 6.47 9.84
C VAL A 87 -4.00 5.51 9.09
N CYS A 88 -3.91 5.46 7.77
CA CYS A 88 -4.69 4.52 6.95
C CYS A 88 -4.38 3.07 7.33
N ASP A 89 -3.10 2.72 7.47
CA ASP A 89 -2.67 1.37 7.84
C ASP A 89 -3.18 0.97 9.22
N GLN A 90 -3.11 1.88 10.21
CA GLN A 90 -3.68 1.66 11.54
C GLN A 90 -5.20 1.45 11.49
N LEU A 91 -5.92 2.24 10.68
CA LEU A 91 -7.36 2.10 10.51
C LEU A 91 -7.73 0.77 9.83
N LEU A 92 -6.97 0.34 8.82
CA LEU A 92 -7.16 -0.94 8.15
C LEU A 92 -6.96 -2.10 9.12
N GLN A 93 -5.87 -2.09 9.90
CA GLN A 93 -5.63 -3.10 10.94
C GLN A 93 -6.75 -3.11 11.99
N SER A 94 -7.22 -1.94 12.42
CA SER A 94 -8.34 -1.84 13.36
C SER A 94 -9.64 -2.41 12.78
N LEU A 95 -9.91 -2.14 11.51
CA LEU A 95 -11.07 -2.65 10.79
C LEU A 95 -11.00 -4.16 10.62
N GLU A 96 -9.84 -4.71 10.25
CA GLU A 96 -9.63 -6.14 10.12
C GLU A 96 -9.81 -6.86 11.46
N SER A 97 -9.24 -6.31 12.54
CA SER A 97 -9.44 -6.84 13.90
C SER A 97 -10.92 -6.81 14.33
N LYS A 98 -11.65 -5.74 14.01
CA LYS A 98 -13.09 -5.67 14.31
C LYS A 98 -13.91 -6.62 13.45
N SER A 99 -13.54 -6.78 12.18
CA SER A 99 -14.20 -7.67 11.23
C SER A 99 -14.03 -9.13 11.64
N THR A 100 -12.81 -9.54 12.01
CA THR A 100 -12.53 -10.88 12.54
C THR A 100 -13.31 -11.14 13.82
N LEU A 101 -13.28 -10.22 14.79
CA LEU A 101 -14.07 -10.34 16.02
C LEU A 101 -15.58 -10.40 15.75
N LEU A 102 -16.10 -9.64 14.79
CA LEU A 102 -17.49 -9.70 14.36
C LEU A 102 -17.80 -11.01 13.63
N GLY A 103 -16.86 -11.58 12.89
CA GLY A 103 -16.98 -12.88 12.23
C GLY A 103 -17.06 -14.02 13.26
N GLU A 104 -16.19 -14.00 14.27
CA GLU A 104 -16.21 -14.94 15.40
C GLU A 104 -17.49 -14.81 16.23
N LYS A 105 -17.94 -13.58 16.46
CA LYS A 105 -19.19 -13.28 17.16
C LYS A 105 -20.40 -13.27 16.24
N SER A 106 -20.25 -13.58 14.96
CA SER A 106 -21.33 -13.51 14.00
C SER A 106 -22.35 -14.53 14.45
N GLY A 107 -23.51 -14.04 14.91
CA GLY A 107 -24.49 -14.85 15.62
C GLY A 107 -24.86 -16.10 14.83
N ARG A 108 -24.81 -16.05 13.50
CA ARG A 108 -25.13 -17.17 12.64
C ARG A 108 -24.25 -18.40 12.84
N SER A 109 -22.91 -18.29 12.79
CA SER A 109 -22.03 -19.47 12.93
C SER A 109 -22.17 -20.13 14.30
N VAL A 110 -22.33 -19.30 15.34
CA VAL A 110 -22.58 -19.73 16.71
C VAL A 110 -23.95 -20.40 16.84
N LEU A 111 -24.99 -19.85 16.20
CA LEU A 111 -26.33 -20.41 16.21
C LEU A 111 -26.40 -21.72 15.42
N ASP A 112 -25.75 -21.83 14.25
CA ASP A 112 -25.66 -23.08 13.47
C ASP A 112 -24.92 -24.18 14.26
N SER A 113 -23.85 -23.82 14.98
CA SER A 113 -23.14 -24.75 15.87
C SER A 113 -24.03 -25.22 17.02
N LYS A 114 -24.77 -24.31 17.66
CA LYS A 114 -25.73 -24.65 18.73
C LYS A 114 -26.88 -25.54 18.23
N LEU A 115 -27.40 -25.27 17.02
CA LEU A 115 -28.42 -26.12 16.40
C LEU A 115 -27.89 -27.54 16.20
N SER A 116 -26.65 -27.67 15.70
CA SER A 116 -25.99 -28.97 15.52
C SER A 116 -25.84 -29.71 16.85
N SER A 117 -25.46 -29.02 17.93
CA SER A 117 -25.40 -29.62 19.28
C SER A 117 -26.77 -30.11 19.77
N LEU A 118 -27.85 -29.36 19.53
CA LEU A 118 -29.20 -29.78 19.92
C LEU A 118 -29.67 -31.01 19.13
N GLN A 119 -29.36 -31.07 17.83
CA GLN A 119 -29.68 -32.22 16.98
C GLN A 119 -28.92 -33.47 17.42
N LEU A 120 -27.63 -33.33 17.76
CA LEU A 120 -26.83 -34.42 18.31
C LEU A 120 -27.42 -34.93 19.63
N ALA A 121 -27.72 -34.03 20.58
CA ALA A 121 -28.34 -34.41 21.85
C ALA A 121 -29.70 -35.09 21.66
N THR A 122 -30.49 -34.65 20.67
CA THR A 122 -31.76 -35.31 20.31
C THR A 122 -31.52 -36.74 19.85
N SER A 123 -30.54 -36.96 18.98
CA SER A 123 -30.17 -38.29 18.47
C SER A 123 -29.67 -39.21 19.59
N GLU A 124 -28.81 -38.71 20.48
CA GLU A 124 -28.28 -39.48 21.62
C GLU A 124 -29.38 -39.86 22.61
N LEU A 125 -30.33 -38.96 22.88
CA LEU A 125 -31.47 -39.24 23.75
C LEU A 125 -32.46 -40.23 23.11
N GLU A 126 -32.63 -40.16 21.78
CA GLU A 126 -33.43 -41.12 21.03
C GLU A 126 -32.81 -42.51 21.08
N GLU A 127 -31.52 -42.64 20.74
CA GLU A 127 -30.77 -43.90 20.85
C GLU A 127 -30.80 -44.47 22.27
N SER A 128 -30.58 -43.64 23.28
CA SER A 128 -30.67 -44.07 24.68
C SER A 128 -32.08 -44.57 25.04
N SER A 129 -33.13 -43.93 24.52
CA SER A 129 -34.51 -44.37 24.76
C SER A 129 -34.83 -45.68 24.05
N GLU A 130 -34.35 -45.88 22.82
CA GLU A 130 -34.53 -47.16 22.11
C GLU A 130 -33.76 -48.29 22.80
N GLY A 131 -32.56 -48.02 23.34
CA GLY A 131 -31.85 -49.01 24.14
C GLY A 131 -32.65 -49.50 25.37
N TYR A 132 -33.41 -48.62 26.03
CA TYR A 132 -34.32 -49.06 27.11
C TYR A 132 -35.49 -49.89 26.59
N ALA A 133 -36.01 -49.62 25.39
CA ALA A 133 -37.06 -50.43 24.78
C ALA A 133 -36.55 -51.82 24.38
N ASP A 134 -35.36 -51.90 23.78
CA ASP A 134 -34.74 -53.16 23.39
C ASP A 134 -34.46 -54.05 24.62
N ASN A 135 -33.92 -53.48 25.69
CA ASN A 135 -33.66 -54.22 26.94
C ASN A 135 -34.96 -54.77 27.55
N PHE A 136 -36.05 -54.00 27.52
CA PHE A 136 -37.36 -54.47 28.00
C PHE A 136 -37.90 -55.62 27.14
N LEU A 137 -37.79 -55.52 25.81
CA LEU A 137 -38.21 -56.59 24.90
C LEU A 137 -37.37 -57.86 25.02
N ALA A 138 -36.10 -57.72 25.40
CA ALA A 138 -35.20 -58.83 25.73
C ALA A 138 -35.48 -59.44 27.12
N GLY A 139 -36.33 -58.82 27.94
CA GLY A 139 -36.62 -59.24 29.32
C GLY A 139 -35.50 -58.93 30.32
N GLU A 140 -34.62 -57.99 29.99
CA GLU A 140 -33.46 -57.58 30.82
C GLU A 140 -33.82 -56.56 31.90
N CYS A 141 -34.99 -55.92 31.82
CA CYS A 141 -35.54 -55.06 32.86
C CYS A 141 -37.03 -55.33 33.08
N ASP A 142 -37.55 -54.94 34.26
CA ASP A 142 -38.97 -55.04 34.56
C ASP A 142 -39.77 -53.84 34.01
N ILE A 143 -41.09 -53.95 34.10
CA ILE A 143 -42.00 -52.93 33.56
C ILE A 143 -41.90 -51.59 34.30
N GLU A 144 -41.62 -51.58 35.60
CA GLU A 144 -41.56 -50.35 36.39
C GLU A 144 -40.28 -49.57 36.04
N GLU A 145 -39.15 -50.26 35.95
CA GLU A 145 -37.86 -49.71 35.53
C GLU A 145 -37.91 -49.19 34.09
N PHE A 146 -38.50 -49.96 33.17
CA PHE A 146 -38.69 -49.54 31.78
C PHE A 146 -39.49 -48.25 31.69
N LEU A 147 -40.66 -48.20 32.34
CA LEU A 147 -41.54 -47.04 32.27
C LEU A 147 -40.87 -45.77 32.83
N ASP A 148 -40.16 -45.87 33.95
CA ASP A 148 -39.47 -44.71 34.53
C ASP A 148 -38.38 -44.17 33.59
N LYS A 149 -37.45 -45.04 33.14
CA LYS A 149 -36.31 -44.63 32.32
C LYS A 149 -36.71 -44.21 30.91
N PHE A 150 -37.56 -44.99 30.23
CA PHE A 150 -37.98 -44.73 28.86
C PHE A 150 -38.78 -43.44 28.76
N LEU A 151 -39.78 -43.24 29.63
CA LEU A 151 -40.63 -42.04 29.58
C LEU A 151 -39.82 -40.78 29.93
N SER A 152 -38.91 -40.87 30.90
CA SER A 152 -38.00 -39.77 31.26
C SER A 152 -37.13 -39.36 30.07
N ARG A 153 -36.50 -40.32 29.39
CA ARG A 153 -35.65 -40.04 28.21
C ARG A 153 -36.44 -39.57 26.99
N ARG A 154 -37.58 -40.17 26.68
CA ARG A 154 -38.45 -39.70 25.59
C ARG A 154 -38.95 -38.29 25.82
N LYS A 155 -39.30 -37.93 27.06
CA LYS A 155 -39.67 -36.56 27.41
C LYS A 155 -38.52 -35.58 27.15
N GLN A 156 -37.29 -35.91 27.55
CA GLN A 156 -36.12 -35.08 27.28
C GLN A 156 -35.85 -34.96 25.76
N MET A 157 -35.89 -36.08 25.03
CA MET A 157 -35.70 -36.11 23.58
C MET A 157 -36.70 -35.20 22.87
N HIS A 158 -37.99 -35.30 23.18
CA HIS A 158 -39.02 -34.47 22.57
C HIS A 158 -38.83 -32.98 22.87
N LEU A 159 -38.41 -32.63 24.09
CA LEU A 159 -38.10 -31.24 24.44
C LEU A 159 -36.92 -30.69 23.63
N GLU A 160 -35.83 -31.44 23.49
CA GLU A 160 -34.68 -31.03 22.69
C GLU A 160 -35.00 -30.98 21.19
N LYS A 161 -35.80 -31.92 20.68
CA LYS A 161 -36.31 -31.91 19.30
C LYS A 161 -37.10 -30.65 18.99
N VAL A 162 -38.04 -30.27 19.85
CA VAL A 162 -38.83 -29.03 19.67
C VAL A 162 -37.93 -27.79 19.69
N LYS A 163 -36.92 -27.75 20.56
CA LYS A 163 -35.95 -26.64 20.59
C LYS A 163 -35.15 -26.58 19.30
N ALA A 164 -34.65 -27.71 18.80
CA ALA A 164 -33.91 -27.80 17.55
C ALA A 164 -34.77 -27.36 16.35
N ASP A 165 -35.99 -27.87 16.24
CA ASP A 165 -36.92 -27.53 15.14
C ASP A 165 -37.26 -26.04 15.14
N LYS A 166 -37.54 -25.46 16.32
CA LYS A 166 -37.85 -24.02 16.43
C LYS A 166 -36.64 -23.15 16.12
N MET A 167 -35.45 -23.56 16.55
CA MET A 167 -34.21 -22.85 16.23
C MET A 167 -33.90 -22.90 14.72
N ALA A 168 -34.11 -24.06 14.07
CA ALA A 168 -33.96 -24.21 12.62
C ALA A 168 -34.94 -23.33 11.85
N GLU A 169 -36.20 -23.23 12.31
CA GLU A 169 -37.21 -22.35 11.73
C GLU A 169 -36.80 -20.87 11.82
N MET A 170 -36.36 -20.42 13.00
CA MET A 170 -35.87 -19.05 13.21
C MET A 170 -34.65 -18.73 12.33
N LEU A 171 -33.70 -19.65 12.23
CA LEU A 171 -32.51 -19.49 11.39
C LEU A 171 -32.83 -19.43 9.89
N LYS A 172 -33.86 -20.18 9.44
CA LYS A 172 -34.35 -20.13 8.07
C LYS A 172 -35.06 -18.81 7.77
N GLN A 173 -35.90 -18.32 8.69
CA GLN A 173 -36.56 -17.02 8.54
C GLN A 173 -35.55 -15.86 8.46
N TYR A 174 -34.47 -15.94 9.25
CA TYR A 174 -33.35 -14.99 9.20
C TYR A 174 -32.62 -14.98 7.83
N GLN A 175 -32.66 -16.07 7.06
CA GLN A 175 -32.07 -16.14 5.71
C GLN A 175 -32.95 -15.49 4.64
N THR A 176 -34.26 -15.55 4.81
CA THR A 176 -35.24 -15.03 3.84
C THR A 176 -35.63 -13.57 4.07
N GLY A 177 -35.14 -12.96 5.16
CA GLY A 177 -35.42 -11.58 5.55
C GLY A 177 -34.29 -10.61 5.17
N PHE A 178 -33.87 -10.61 3.90
CA PHE A 178 -33.17 -9.52 3.22
C PHE A 178 -33.56 -9.52 1.75
#